data_AF-A2EA91-F1
#
_entry.id   AF-A2EA91-F1
#
_cell.length_a   1.000
_cell.length_b   1.000
_cell.length_c   1.000
_cell.angle_alpha   90.00
_cell.angle_beta   90.00
_cell.angle_gamma   90.00
#
_symmetry.space_group_name_H-M   'P 1'
#
loop_
_entity.id
_entity.type
_entity.pdbx_description
1 polymer ?
#
loop_
_entity_poly.entity_id
_entity_poly.type
_entity_poly.pdbx_seq_one_letter_code
_entity_poly.pdbx_strand_id
1 'polypeptide(L)'
;MSLTPEALQLLPKKALEDAEKSRLKQETLNSVYSSQRAILEELTNALPDFEAMATESEAKDKEIKELDAQILEMQKLLLKEMNEQPKEELNCSDVLISTILGIQDKLFGLCEKAAEEGRSSAKITEVITLENEITHIISDLVSSGKFPLTPELSQERSDAVTLHKDKVIPYLKQLSSEASVI
;
A
#
# COMPACT_ATOMS: atom_id res chain seq x y z
N MET A 1 88.98 -18.70 -47.62
CA MET A 1 88.95 -17.35 -47.02
C MET A 1 89.44 -17.47 -45.60
N SER A 2 90.69 -17.07 -45.33
CA SER A 2 91.27 -17.11 -44.00
C SER A 2 90.68 -15.98 -43.15
N LEU A 3 90.12 -16.32 -42.00
CA LEU A 3 89.77 -15.34 -40.97
C LEU A 3 91.05 -14.58 -40.58
N THR A 4 91.03 -13.25 -40.70
CA THR A 4 92.17 -12.41 -40.30
C THR A 4 92.39 -12.52 -38.78
N PRO A 5 93.63 -12.44 -38.28
CA PRO A 5 93.94 -12.56 -36.85
C PRO A 5 93.14 -11.61 -35.96
N GLU A 6 92.79 -10.42 -36.47
CA GLU A 6 91.93 -9.46 -35.79
C GLU A 6 90.47 -9.94 -35.65
N ALA A 7 89.90 -10.61 -36.67
CA ALA A 7 88.54 -11.13 -36.60
C ALA A 7 88.42 -12.27 -35.56
N LEU A 8 89.47 -13.09 -35.41
CA LEU A 8 89.56 -14.14 -34.39
C LEU A 8 89.67 -13.58 -32.95
N GLN A 9 90.22 -12.38 -32.77
CA GLN A 9 90.25 -11.70 -31.46
C GLN A 9 89.00 -10.84 -31.17
N LEU A 10 88.28 -10.42 -32.21
CA LEU A 10 87.06 -9.60 -32.07
C LEU A 10 85.82 -10.44 -31.70
N LEU A 11 85.73 -11.67 -32.21
CA LEU A 11 84.64 -12.62 -31.95
C LEU A 11 84.43 -12.91 -30.45
N PRO A 12 85.48 -13.24 -29.66
CA PRO A 12 85.33 -13.46 -28.22
C PRO A 12 84.89 -12.20 -27.46
N LYS A 13 85.37 -11.02 -27.85
CA LYS A 13 84.96 -9.75 -27.23
C LYS A 13 83.49 -9.45 -27.46
N LYS A 14 83.02 -9.63 -28.70
CA LYS A 14 81.61 -9.44 -29.05
C LYS A 14 80.70 -10.46 -28.35
N ALA A 15 81.15 -11.72 -28.26
CA ALA A 15 80.44 -12.75 -27.51
C ALA A 15 80.35 -12.44 -26.01
N LEU A 16 81.42 -11.85 -25.42
CA LEU A 16 81.43 -11.41 -24.03
C LEU A 16 80.46 -10.24 -23.80
N GLU A 17 80.46 -9.23 -24.67
CA GLU A 17 79.53 -8.10 -24.62
C GLU A 17 78.06 -8.53 -24.74
N ASP A 18 77.77 -9.48 -25.65
CA ASP A 18 76.42 -10.01 -25.84
C ASP A 18 75.97 -10.87 -24.65
N ALA A 19 76.89 -11.63 -24.03
CA ALA A 19 76.63 -12.38 -22.81
C ALA A 19 76.37 -11.45 -21.62
N GLU A 20 77.13 -10.36 -21.49
CA GLU A 20 76.96 -9.37 -20.43
C GLU A 20 75.65 -8.60 -20.57
N LYS A 21 75.27 -8.22 -21.80
CA LYS A 21 73.93 -7.66 -22.10
C LYS A 21 72.81 -8.63 -21.73
N SER A 22 72.98 -9.90 -22.06
CA SER A 22 71.98 -10.93 -21.75
C SER A 22 71.83 -11.13 -20.24
N ARG A 23 72.95 -11.14 -19.50
CA ARG A 23 72.96 -11.21 -18.04
C ARG A 23 72.24 -10.02 -17.40
N LEU A 24 72.58 -8.79 -17.81
CA LEU A 24 71.91 -7.57 -17.32
C LEU A 24 70.41 -7.59 -17.61
N LYS A 25 70.01 -8.04 -18.79
CA LYS A 25 68.60 -8.18 -19.17
C LYS A 25 67.88 -9.22 -18.29
N GLN A 26 68.54 -10.33 -17.99
CA GLN A 26 67.98 -11.38 -17.12
C GLN A 26 67.86 -10.91 -15.66
N GLU A 27 68.85 -10.19 -15.14
CA GLU A 27 68.79 -9.57 -13.82
C GLU A 27 67.64 -8.56 -13.72
N THR A 28 67.47 -7.74 -14.75
CA THR A 28 66.35 -6.79 -14.84
C THR A 28 65.01 -7.53 -14.86
N LEU A 29 64.89 -8.59 -15.65
CA LEU A 29 63.66 -9.39 -15.74
C LEU A 29 63.31 -10.04 -14.40
N ASN A 30 64.31 -10.60 -13.72
CA ASN A 30 64.14 -11.21 -12.40
C ASN A 30 63.73 -10.18 -11.36
N SER A 31 64.30 -8.98 -11.40
CA SER A 31 63.90 -7.88 -10.53
C SER A 31 62.43 -7.51 -10.76
N VAL A 32 62.02 -7.31 -12.03
CA VAL A 32 60.62 -7.01 -12.37
C VAL A 32 59.68 -8.11 -11.89
N TYR A 33 60.04 -9.37 -12.12
CA TYR A 33 59.25 -10.52 -11.68
C TYR A 33 59.11 -10.57 -10.14
N SER A 34 60.19 -10.33 -9.39
CA SER A 34 60.12 -10.27 -7.93
C SER A 34 59.22 -9.14 -7.43
N SER A 35 59.30 -7.95 -8.03
CA SER A 35 58.42 -6.83 -7.70
C SER A 35 56.95 -7.13 -8.01
N GLN A 36 56.67 -7.73 -9.18
CA GLN A 36 55.30 -8.13 -9.54
C GLN A 36 54.75 -9.18 -8.59
N ARG A 37 55.57 -10.14 -8.16
CA ARG A 37 55.17 -11.16 -7.19
C ARG A 37 54.88 -10.56 -5.82
N ALA A 38 55.71 -9.64 -5.34
CA ALA A 38 55.48 -8.94 -4.08
C ALA A 38 54.17 -8.13 -4.10
N ILE A 39 53.89 -7.42 -5.21
CA ILE A 39 52.63 -6.69 -5.40
C ILE A 39 51.42 -7.64 -5.39
N LEU A 40 51.53 -8.80 -6.06
CA LEU A 40 50.47 -9.81 -6.07
C LEU A 40 50.21 -10.39 -4.67
N GLU A 41 51.27 -10.65 -3.92
CA GLU A 41 51.17 -11.17 -2.56
C GLU A 41 50.57 -10.13 -1.60
N GLU A 42 50.97 -8.87 -1.71
CA GLU A 42 50.34 -7.75 -0.99
C GLU A 42 48.86 -7.59 -1.36
N LEU A 43 48.50 -7.63 -2.65
CA LEU A 43 47.11 -7.55 -3.10
C LEU A 43 46.29 -8.72 -2.55
N THR A 44 46.82 -9.93 -2.60
CA THR A 44 46.11 -11.13 -2.10
C THR A 44 45.92 -11.07 -0.59
N ASN A 45 46.91 -10.54 0.15
CA ASN A 45 46.83 -10.39 1.60
C ASN A 45 46.00 -9.16 2.04
N ALA A 46 45.86 -8.14 1.19
CA ALA A 46 45.08 -6.93 1.44
C ALA A 46 43.61 -7.04 1.00
N LEU A 47 43.30 -8.00 0.13
CA LEU A 47 41.94 -8.38 -0.28
C LEU A 47 41.50 -9.75 0.31
N PRO A 48 41.68 -10.03 1.62
CA PRO A 48 40.99 -11.17 2.19
C PRO A 48 39.49 -10.87 2.12
N ASP A 49 38.75 -11.79 1.51
CA ASP A 49 37.29 -11.77 1.45
C ASP A 49 36.63 -10.69 0.58
N PHE A 50 37.20 -10.38 -0.59
CA PHE A 50 36.50 -9.60 -1.62
C PHE A 50 35.12 -10.19 -1.97
N GLU A 51 35.01 -11.53 -2.02
CA GLU A 51 33.72 -12.20 -2.22
C GLU A 51 32.75 -11.96 -1.06
N ALA A 52 33.22 -11.96 0.19
CA ALA A 52 32.34 -11.68 1.33
C ALA A 52 31.89 -10.22 1.34
N MET A 53 32.78 -9.28 1.02
CA MET A 53 32.43 -7.85 0.87
C MET A 53 31.44 -7.62 -0.26
N ALA A 54 31.61 -8.29 -1.41
CA ALA A 54 30.66 -8.21 -2.51
C ALA A 54 29.28 -8.76 -2.10
N THR A 55 29.25 -9.90 -1.40
CA THR A 55 28.02 -10.51 -0.90
C THR A 55 27.33 -9.61 0.15
N GLU A 56 28.10 -9.02 1.06
CA GLU A 56 27.59 -8.08 2.06
C GLU A 56 27.03 -6.81 1.40
N SER A 57 27.72 -6.29 0.38
CA SER A 57 27.26 -5.14 -0.42
C SER A 57 25.93 -5.44 -1.11
N GLU A 58 25.78 -6.61 -1.73
CA GLU A 58 24.52 -7.02 -2.36
C GLU A 58 23.39 -7.18 -1.33
N ALA A 59 23.69 -7.72 -0.15
CA ALA A 59 22.73 -7.83 0.94
C ALA A 59 22.25 -6.45 1.42
N LYS A 60 23.18 -5.49 1.55
CA LYS A 60 22.87 -4.11 1.93
C LYS A 60 22.04 -3.39 0.87
N ASP A 61 22.34 -3.59 -0.41
CA ASP A 61 21.53 -3.04 -1.51
C ASP A 61 20.10 -3.58 -1.50
N LYS A 62 19.92 -4.84 -1.09
CA LYS A 62 18.59 -5.42 -0.93
C LYS A 62 17.84 -4.80 0.26
N GLU A 63 18.49 -4.63 1.40
CA GLU A 63 17.91 -3.95 2.58
C GLU A 63 17.48 -2.50 2.23
N ILE A 64 18.30 -1.78 1.48
CA ILE A 64 17.99 -0.40 1.03
C ILE A 64 16.73 -0.38 0.18
N LYS A 65 16.61 -1.29 -0.80
CA LYS A 65 15.41 -1.38 -1.65
C LYS A 65 14.14 -1.71 -0.86
N GLU A 66 14.26 -2.58 0.16
CA GLU A 66 13.14 -2.90 1.04
C GLU A 66 12.73 -1.70 1.90
N LEU A 67 13.69 -0.94 2.43
CA LEU A 67 13.43 0.30 3.16
C LEU A 67 12.78 1.37 2.27
N ASP A 68 13.26 1.55 1.04
CA ASP A 68 12.67 2.51 0.10
C ASP A 68 11.20 2.17 -0.20
N ALA A 69 10.88 0.88 -0.37
CA ALA A 69 9.51 0.43 -0.55
C ALA A 69 8.63 0.75 0.67
N GLN A 70 9.13 0.51 1.88
CA GLN A 70 8.44 0.85 3.13
C GLN A 70 8.23 2.35 3.29
N ILE A 71 9.24 3.17 2.97
CA ILE A 71 9.14 4.64 3.01
C ILE A 71 8.03 5.10 2.05
N LEU A 72 7.98 4.53 0.85
CA LEU A 72 6.99 4.90 -0.16
C LEU A 72 5.57 4.49 0.27
N GLU A 73 5.42 3.37 0.96
CA GLU A 73 4.16 2.95 1.57
C GLU A 73 3.74 3.88 2.73
N MET A 74 4.66 4.23 3.63
CA MET A 74 4.40 5.18 4.71
C MET A 74 4.06 6.57 4.17
N GLN A 75 4.72 7.03 3.10
CA GLN A 75 4.38 8.29 2.44
C GLN A 75 2.97 8.26 1.84
N LYS A 76 2.55 7.13 1.24
CA LYS A 76 1.17 6.97 0.77
C LYS A 76 0.17 6.98 1.92
N LEU A 77 0.49 6.34 3.04
CA LEU A 77 -0.35 6.36 4.24
C LEU A 77 -0.45 7.78 4.82
N LEU A 78 0.67 8.48 4.95
CA LEU A 78 0.71 9.87 5.42
C LEU A 78 -0.06 10.80 4.47
N LEU A 79 0.12 10.65 3.16
CA LEU A 79 -0.68 11.39 2.17
C LEU A 79 -2.17 11.06 2.29
N LYS A 80 -2.53 9.82 2.62
CA LYS A 80 -3.92 9.44 2.88
C LYS A 80 -4.43 10.12 4.15
N GLU A 81 -3.67 10.14 5.23
CA GLU A 81 -4.04 10.82 6.49
C GLU A 81 -4.07 12.35 6.35
N MET A 82 -3.20 12.93 5.53
CA MET A 82 -3.16 14.37 5.27
C MET A 82 -4.23 14.83 4.27
N ASN A 83 -4.62 13.97 3.32
CA ASN A 83 -5.70 14.24 2.36
C ASN A 83 -7.07 13.75 2.83
N GLU A 84 -7.12 12.91 3.86
CA GLU A 84 -8.25 12.96 4.79
C GLU A 84 -8.24 14.38 5.34
N GLN A 85 -9.01 15.26 4.68
CA GLN A 85 -9.43 16.51 5.27
C GLN A 85 -9.78 16.20 6.73
N PRO A 86 -9.47 17.07 7.71
CA PRO A 86 -10.14 16.94 8.99
C PRO A 86 -11.59 16.79 8.58
N LYS A 87 -12.20 15.61 8.88
CA LYS A 87 -13.64 15.49 8.74
C LYS A 87 -14.07 16.72 9.47
N GLU A 88 -14.57 17.74 8.75
CA GLU A 88 -15.28 18.83 9.39
C GLU A 88 -16.10 18.09 10.43
N GLU A 89 -15.96 18.47 11.70
CA GLU A 89 -16.85 17.95 12.71
C GLU A 89 -18.24 18.23 12.15
N LEU A 90 -18.77 17.25 11.42
CA LEU A 90 -20.11 17.20 10.90
C LEU A 90 -20.82 17.06 12.20
N ASN A 91 -21.14 18.23 12.75
CA ASN A 91 -21.75 18.38 14.04
C ASN A 91 -22.85 17.34 14.00
N CYS A 92 -22.86 16.38 14.93
CA CYS A 92 -23.89 15.34 14.88
C CYS A 92 -25.29 15.98 14.79
N SER A 93 -25.42 17.20 15.32
CA SER A 93 -26.51 18.14 15.11
C SER A 93 -26.88 18.38 13.64
N ASP A 94 -25.94 18.72 12.75
CA ASP A 94 -26.21 19.04 11.33
C ASP A 94 -26.64 17.81 10.53
N VAL A 95 -26.06 16.64 10.80
CA VAL A 95 -26.49 15.37 10.20
C VAL A 95 -27.90 15.01 10.67
N LEU A 96 -28.19 15.19 11.96
CA LEU A 96 -29.51 14.94 12.53
C LEU A 96 -30.55 15.91 11.98
N ILE A 97 -30.22 17.20 11.90
CA ILE A 97 -31.07 18.26 11.33
C ILE A 97 -31.39 17.93 9.87
N SER A 98 -30.37 17.64 9.04
CA SER A 98 -30.59 17.27 7.64
C SER A 98 -31.44 16.01 7.49
N THR A 99 -31.26 15.03 8.37
CA THR A 99 -32.05 13.79 8.36
C THR A 99 -33.51 14.06 8.74
N ILE A 100 -33.75 14.83 9.79
CA ILE A 100 -35.10 15.18 10.26
C ILE A 100 -35.82 16.02 9.21
N LEU A 101 -35.16 17.03 8.65
CA LEU A 101 -35.72 17.85 7.57
C LEU A 101 -36.05 17.00 6.34
N GLY A 102 -35.17 16.08 5.95
CA GLY A 102 -35.43 15.16 4.84
C GLY A 102 -36.62 14.22 5.10
N ILE A 103 -36.83 13.75 6.33
CA ILE A 103 -38.01 12.96 6.71
C ILE A 103 -39.28 13.83 6.65
N GLN A 104 -39.21 15.07 7.14
CA GLN A 104 -40.32 16.01 7.11
C GLN A 104 -40.74 16.34 5.67
N ASP A 105 -39.79 16.65 4.79
CA ASP A 105 -40.08 16.93 3.38
C ASP A 105 -40.76 15.73 2.69
N LYS A 106 -40.31 14.51 2.98
CA LYS A 106 -40.96 13.29 2.45
C LYS A 106 -42.37 13.12 3.00
N LEU A 107 -42.61 13.38 4.28
CA LEU A 107 -43.96 13.34 4.86
C LEU A 107 -44.88 14.36 4.21
N PHE A 108 -44.39 15.60 4.00
CA PHE A 108 -45.14 16.63 3.31
C PHE A 108 -45.43 16.23 1.86
N GLY A 109 -44.45 15.67 1.14
CA GLY A 109 -44.65 15.17 -0.22
C GLY A 109 -45.68 14.04 -0.30
N LEU A 110 -45.75 13.16 0.70
CA LEU A 110 -46.81 12.13 0.77
C LEU A 110 -48.19 12.74 0.97
N CYS A 111 -48.31 13.76 1.83
CA CYS A 111 -49.55 14.47 2.06
C CYS A 111 -49.99 15.27 0.83
N GLU A 112 -49.05 15.94 0.17
CA GLU A 112 -49.28 16.69 -1.07
C GLU A 112 -49.77 15.77 -2.19
N LYS A 113 -49.06 14.66 -2.42
CA LYS A 113 -49.46 13.65 -3.40
C LYS A 113 -50.84 13.05 -3.10
N ALA A 114 -51.14 12.76 -1.83
CA ALA A 114 -52.47 12.28 -1.45
C ALA A 114 -53.54 13.33 -1.75
N ALA A 115 -53.28 14.60 -1.46
CA ALA A 115 -54.20 15.72 -1.74
C ALA A 115 -54.39 15.95 -3.25
N GLU A 116 -53.34 15.89 -4.05
CA GLU A 116 -53.40 15.97 -5.53
C GLU A 116 -54.25 14.84 -6.11
N GLU A 117 -54.15 13.64 -5.54
CA GLU A 117 -54.95 12.48 -5.92
C GLU A 117 -56.37 12.50 -5.32
N GLY A 118 -56.76 13.60 -4.64
CA GLY A 118 -58.08 13.80 -4.05
C GLY A 118 -58.36 12.94 -2.81
N ARG A 119 -57.33 12.37 -2.18
CA ARG A 119 -57.44 11.51 -0.99
C ARG A 119 -57.16 12.31 0.27
N SER A 120 -57.91 12.01 1.32
CA SER A 120 -57.68 12.56 2.67
C SER A 120 -56.57 11.83 3.45
N SER A 121 -56.03 10.74 2.90
CA SER A 121 -55.02 9.90 3.55
C SER A 121 -54.00 9.36 2.54
N ALA A 122 -52.74 9.26 3.00
CA ALA A 122 -51.66 8.62 2.26
C ALA A 122 -51.84 7.08 2.26
N LYS A 123 -51.32 6.41 1.23
CA LYS A 123 -51.38 4.94 1.16
C LYS A 123 -50.46 4.35 2.22
N ILE A 124 -50.96 3.34 2.95
CA ILE A 124 -50.20 2.66 4.00
C ILE A 124 -48.85 2.11 3.48
N THR A 125 -48.81 1.67 2.23
CA THR A 125 -47.58 1.19 1.56
C THR A 125 -46.52 2.28 1.47
N GLU A 126 -46.90 3.53 1.20
CA GLU A 126 -45.98 4.65 1.07
C GLU A 126 -45.43 5.06 2.44
N VAL A 127 -46.27 4.98 3.49
CA VAL A 127 -45.85 5.19 4.88
C VAL A 127 -44.85 4.11 5.34
N ILE A 128 -45.10 2.84 4.99
CA ILE A 128 -44.18 1.73 5.30
C ILE A 128 -42.84 1.88 4.57
N THR A 129 -42.83 2.34 3.32
CA THR A 129 -41.59 2.62 2.59
C THR A 129 -40.77 3.69 3.33
N LEU A 130 -41.40 4.77 3.75
CA LEU A 130 -40.74 5.82 4.52
C LEU A 130 -40.20 5.31 5.87
N GLU A 131 -40.97 4.48 6.58
CA GLU A 131 -40.55 3.85 7.84
C GLU A 131 -39.31 2.96 7.65
N ASN A 132 -39.26 2.18 6.57
CA ASN A 132 -38.09 1.35 6.24
C ASN A 132 -36.85 2.20 5.94
N GLU A 133 -37.00 3.31 5.23
CA GLU A 133 -35.91 4.25 4.98
C GLU A 133 -35.38 4.87 6.28
N ILE A 134 -36.27 5.28 7.19
CA ILE A 134 -35.89 5.78 8.53
C ILE A 134 -35.12 4.71 9.30
N THR A 135 -35.60 3.47 9.28
CA THR A 135 -34.94 2.33 9.95
C THR A 135 -33.54 2.07 9.38
N HIS A 136 -33.38 2.23 8.07
CA HIS A 136 -32.10 2.08 7.40
C HIS A 136 -31.12 3.18 7.81
N ILE A 137 -31.55 4.45 7.79
CA ILE A 137 -30.74 5.59 8.22
C ILE A 137 -30.28 5.41 9.67
N ILE A 138 -31.17 4.99 10.56
CA ILE A 138 -30.83 4.72 11.97
C ILE A 138 -29.79 3.59 12.04
N SER A 139 -29.94 2.52 11.26
CA SER A 139 -28.98 1.40 11.24
C SER A 139 -27.59 1.83 10.74
N ASP A 140 -27.54 2.75 9.78
CA ASP A 140 -26.30 3.31 9.23
C ASP A 140 -25.61 4.24 10.25
N LEU A 141 -26.39 5.03 10.99
CA LEU A 141 -25.86 5.88 12.06
C LEU A 141 -25.28 5.05 13.21
N VAL A 142 -25.86 3.87 13.49
CA VAL A 142 -25.36 2.94 14.51
C VAL A 142 -24.07 2.26 14.07
N SER A 143 -24.06 1.70 12.86
CA SER A 143 -22.89 1.00 12.30
C SER A 143 -21.70 1.92 12.08
N SER A 144 -21.94 3.20 11.78
CA SER A 144 -20.91 4.23 11.69
C SER A 144 -20.43 4.78 13.04
N GLY A 145 -20.96 4.28 14.17
CA GLY A 145 -20.61 4.70 15.52
C GLY A 145 -21.08 6.12 15.89
N LYS A 146 -21.94 6.73 15.06
CA LYS A 146 -22.47 8.09 15.24
C LYS A 146 -23.75 8.15 16.08
N PHE A 147 -24.35 7.00 16.34
CA PHE A 147 -25.50 6.84 17.23
C PHE A 147 -25.17 5.86 18.35
N PRO A 148 -24.80 6.35 19.56
CA PRO A 148 -24.46 5.48 20.67
C PRO A 148 -25.73 4.82 21.21
N LEU A 149 -25.94 3.54 20.88
CA LEU A 149 -26.94 2.69 21.53
C LEU A 149 -26.27 1.93 22.66
N THR A 150 -26.84 2.03 23.86
CA THR A 150 -26.55 1.05 24.90
C THR A 150 -27.20 -0.29 24.53
N PRO A 151 -26.68 -1.43 25.02
CA PRO A 151 -27.27 -2.74 24.76
C PRO A 151 -28.76 -2.81 25.11
N GLU A 152 -29.18 -2.13 26.17
CA GLU A 152 -30.58 -2.08 26.63
C GLU A 152 -31.48 -1.34 25.63
N LEU A 153 -31.05 -0.19 25.13
CA LEU A 153 -31.79 0.59 24.13
C LEU A 153 -31.86 -0.12 22.78
N SER A 154 -30.84 -0.92 22.43
CA SER A 154 -30.87 -1.74 21.22
C SER A 154 -31.90 -2.86 21.33
N GLN A 155 -32.02 -3.48 22.49
CA GLN A 155 -33.03 -4.51 22.73
C GLN A 155 -34.44 -3.94 22.72
N GLU A 156 -34.67 -2.82 23.42
CA GLU A 156 -35.96 -2.12 23.43
C GLU A 156 -36.41 -1.72 22.01
N ARG A 157 -35.48 -1.23 21.18
CA ARG A 157 -35.75 -0.93 19.78
C ARG A 157 -36.12 -2.18 18.98
N SER A 158 -35.40 -3.28 19.17
CA SER A 158 -35.67 -4.55 18.50
C SER A 158 -37.06 -5.07 18.85
N ASP A 159 -37.44 -4.99 20.12
CA ASP A 159 -38.74 -5.42 20.62
C ASP A 159 -39.88 -4.55 20.06
N ALA A 160 -39.68 -3.22 20.01
CA ALA A 160 -40.63 -2.28 19.41
C ALA A 160 -40.84 -2.52 17.91
N VAL A 161 -39.75 -2.74 17.16
CA VAL A 161 -39.82 -3.04 15.71
C VAL A 161 -40.51 -4.38 15.47
N THR A 162 -40.23 -5.39 16.31
CA THR A 162 -40.87 -6.71 16.21
C THR A 162 -42.37 -6.62 16.48
N LEU A 163 -42.75 -5.93 17.56
CA LEU A 163 -44.17 -5.67 17.87
C LEU A 163 -44.88 -4.90 16.76
N HIS A 164 -44.20 -3.93 16.12
CA HIS A 164 -44.76 -3.18 15.00
C HIS A 164 -45.00 -4.08 13.78
N LYS A 165 -43.99 -4.88 13.40
CA LYS A 165 -44.10 -5.86 12.30
C LYS A 165 -45.21 -6.87 12.54
N ASP A 166 -45.35 -7.34 13.78
CA ASP A 166 -46.38 -8.30 14.17
C ASP A 166 -47.81 -7.73 14.10
N LYS A 167 -47.97 -6.40 14.09
CA LYS A 167 -49.27 -5.74 13.87
C LYS A 167 -49.52 -5.43 12.40
N VAL A 168 -48.52 -4.92 11.70
CA VAL A 168 -48.67 -4.45 10.31
C VAL A 168 -48.77 -5.61 9.33
N ILE A 169 -47.97 -6.68 9.49
CA ILE A 169 -47.97 -7.81 8.56
C ILE A 169 -49.31 -8.54 8.53
N PRO A 170 -49.96 -8.87 9.68
CA PRO A 170 -51.29 -9.46 9.67
C PRO A 170 -52.35 -8.54 9.07
N TYR A 171 -52.28 -7.23 9.35
CA TYR A 171 -53.21 -6.24 8.79
C TYR A 171 -53.11 -6.17 7.26
N LEU A 172 -51.90 -6.16 6.69
CA LEU A 172 -51.69 -6.20 5.25
C LEU A 172 -52.15 -7.52 4.62
N LYS A 173 -51.93 -8.65 5.29
CA LYS A 173 -52.44 -9.96 4.85
C LYS A 173 -53.97 -9.98 4.82
N GLN A 174 -54.61 -9.38 5.82
CA GLN A 174 -56.07 -9.29 5.89
C GLN A 174 -56.62 -8.42 4.75
N LEU A 175 -56.05 -7.24 4.50
CA LEU A 175 -56.41 -6.37 3.38
C LEU A 175 -56.23 -7.06 2.01
N SER A 176 -55.15 -7.83 1.84
CA SER A 176 -54.89 -8.61 0.62
C SER A 176 -55.93 -9.73 0.41
N SER A 177 -56.33 -10.40 1.50
CA SER A 177 -57.37 -11.43 1.45
C SER A 177 -58.76 -10.87 1.18
N GLU A 178 -59.08 -9.69 1.72
CA GLU A 178 -60.36 -8.99 1.49
C GLU A 178 -60.44 -8.39 0.07
N ALA A 179 -59.33 -7.91 -0.48
CA ALA A 179 -59.24 -7.43 -1.86
C ALA A 179 -59.33 -8.54 -2.92
N SER A 180 -59.12 -9.82 -2.54
CA SER A 180 -59.23 -10.98 -3.44
C SER A 180 -60.64 -11.59 -3.50
N VAL A 181 -61.61 -11.04 -2.76
CA VAL A 181 -63.00 -11.53 -2.67
C VAL A 181 -64.00 -10.61 -3.41
N ILE A 182 -63.50 -9.59 -4.12
CA ILE A 182 -64.27 -8.71 -5.03
C ILE A 182 -63.72 -8.89 -6.44
#